data_AF-A0A382ZBJ6-F1
#
_entry.id   AF-A0A382ZBJ6-F1
#
_cell.length_a   1.000
_cell.length_b   1.000
_cell.length_c   1.000
_cell.angle_alpha   90.00
_cell.angle_beta   90.00
_cell.angle_gamma   90.00
#
_symmetry.space_group_name_H-M   'P 1'
#
loop_
_entity.id
_entity.type
_entity.pdbx_description
1 polymer ?
#
loop_
_entity_poly.entity_id
_entity_poly.type
_entity_poly.pdbx_seq_one_letter_code
_entity_poly.pdbx_strand_id
1 'polypeptide(L)' 'VSQPNDNTDLAKLLVKLGCPEAKTGEMAAQLAKRSGQVAIDRNIPREKAMTHLLNLMRQGWAAKEEADAD' A
#
# COMPACT_ATOMS: atom_id res chain seq x y z
N VAL A 1 10.39 13.07 9.13
CA VAL A 1 9.71 12.11 10.04
C VAL A 1 8.55 11.49 9.28
N SER A 2 8.65 10.22 8.91
CA SER A 2 7.47 9.45 8.49
C SER A 2 6.74 9.06 9.76
N GLN A 3 5.53 9.59 9.95
CA GLN A 3 4.80 9.43 11.20
C GLN A 3 4.37 7.97 11.41
N PRO A 4 4.42 7.46 12.65
CA PRO A 4 4.01 6.09 12.98
C PRO A 4 2.50 5.86 12.81
N ASN A 5 1.65 6.90 12.83
CA ASN A 5 0.21 6.76 12.59
C ASN A 5 -0.12 6.40 11.13
N ASP A 6 0.58 6.98 10.13
CA ASP A 6 0.36 6.65 8.72
C ASP A 6 0.47 5.15 8.44
N ASN A 7 1.40 4.46 9.12
CA ASN A 7 1.62 3.03 8.91
C ASN A 7 0.49 2.17 9.49
N THR A 8 -0.05 2.55 10.64
CA THR A 8 -1.17 1.82 11.28
C THR A 8 -2.46 1.98 10.47
N ASP A 9 -2.75 3.18 9.98
CA ASP A 9 -3.91 3.42 9.11
C ASP A 9 -3.74 2.75 7.74
N LEU A 10 -2.53 2.75 7.18
CA LEU A 10 -2.19 1.97 5.98
C LEU A 10 -2.38 0.47 6.18
N ALA A 11 -1.93 -0.07 7.30
CA ALA A 11 -2.09 -1.49 7.62
C ALA A 11 -3.58 -1.86 7.66
N LYS A 12 -4.42 -1.08 8.33
CA LYS A 12 -5.88 -1.31 8.35
C LYS A 12 -6.49 -1.25 6.95
N LEU A 13 -6.05 -0.32 6.10
CA LEU A 13 -6.49 -0.20 4.72
C LEU A 13 -6.09 -1.41 3.89
N LEU A 14 -4.85 -1.84 4.00
CA LEU A 14 -4.33 -3.03 3.32
C LEU A 14 -5.07 -4.31 3.75
N VAL A 15 -5.43 -4.46 5.03
CA VAL A 15 -6.29 -5.58 5.50
C VAL A 15 -7.65 -5.54 4.81
N LYS A 16 -8.29 -4.37 4.73
CA LYS A 16 -9.55 -4.20 3.99
C LYS A 16 -9.43 -4.50 2.49
N LEU A 17 -8.23 -4.43 1.94
CA LEU A 17 -7.93 -4.73 0.53
C LEU A 17 -7.55 -6.20 0.30
N GLY A 18 -7.59 -7.06 1.33
CA GLY A 18 -7.27 -8.48 1.23
C GLY A 18 -5.84 -8.86 1.62
N CYS A 19 -5.05 -7.93 2.16
CA CYS A 19 -3.72 -8.24 2.67
C CYS A 19 -3.80 -8.91 4.07
N PRO A 20 -3.08 -10.01 4.33
CA PRO A 20 -3.09 -10.66 5.62
C PRO A 20 -2.49 -9.78 6.72
N GLU A 21 -3.17 -9.72 7.88
CA GLU A 21 -2.82 -8.81 8.99
C GLU A 21 -1.35 -8.91 9.42
N ALA A 22 -0.80 -10.13 9.40
CA ALA A 22 0.59 -10.43 9.75
C ALA A 22 1.63 -9.78 8.80
N LYS A 23 1.28 -9.54 7.53
CA LYS A 23 2.19 -8.90 6.55
C LYS A 23 1.94 -7.40 6.41
N THR A 24 0.81 -6.91 6.89
CA THR A 24 0.41 -5.52 6.68
C THR A 24 1.30 -4.50 7.35
N GLY A 25 1.86 -4.78 8.52
CA GLY A 25 2.79 -3.86 9.19
C GLY A 25 4.05 -3.63 8.34
N GLU A 26 4.63 -4.71 7.81
CA GLU A 26 5.81 -4.63 6.95
C GLU A 26 5.46 -3.99 5.60
N MET A 27 4.35 -4.37 4.98
CA MET A 27 3.89 -3.77 3.73
C MET A 27 3.59 -2.28 3.86
N ALA A 28 2.96 -1.84 4.94
CA ALA A 28 2.68 -0.42 5.18
C ALA A 28 3.97 0.39 5.22
N ALA A 29 5.01 -0.09 5.93
CA ALA A 29 6.31 0.56 5.99
C ALA A 29 6.99 0.64 4.60
N GLN A 30 6.91 -0.44 3.81
CA GLN A 30 7.44 -0.45 2.44
C GLN A 30 6.67 0.51 1.52
N LEU A 31 5.34 0.55 1.62
CA LEU A 31 4.49 1.43 0.82
C LEU A 31 4.76 2.91 1.15
N ALA A 32 4.92 3.24 2.43
CA ALA A 32 5.23 4.59 2.88
C ALA A 32 6.60 5.07 2.38
N LYS A 33 7.59 4.17 2.29
CA LYS A 33 8.91 4.47 1.71
C LYS A 33 8.82 4.66 0.20
N ARG A 34 8.11 3.78 -0.50
CA ARG A 34 7.91 3.86 -1.95
C ARG A 34 7.11 5.09 -2.36
N SER A 35 6.10 5.50 -1.59
CA SER A 35 5.30 6.69 -1.89
C SER A 35 6.14 7.96 -1.88
N GLY A 36 7.13 8.05 -0.98
CA GLY A 36 8.11 9.13 -0.97
C GLY A 36 8.98 9.16 -2.23
N GLN A 37 9.48 8.00 -2.67
CA GLN A 37 10.27 7.93 -3.91
C GLN A 37 9.43 8.27 -5.15
N VAL A 38 8.22 7.72 -5.25
CA VAL A 38 7.31 7.97 -6.39
C VAL A 38 6.90 9.44 -6.44
N ALA A 39 6.68 10.08 -5.30
CA ALA A 39 6.38 11.50 -5.22
C ALA A 39 7.50 12.37 -5.82
N ILE A 40 8.76 12.02 -5.52
CA ILE A 40 9.94 12.71 -6.06
C ILE A 40 10.10 12.42 -7.56
N ASP A 41 10.09 11.14 -7.92
CA ASP A 41 10.30 10.65 -9.30
C ASP A 41 9.26 11.22 -10.28
N ARG A 42 7.98 11.22 -9.88
CA ARG A 42 6.88 11.69 -10.73
C ARG A 42 6.51 13.15 -10.49
N ASN A 43 7.19 13.84 -9.57
CA ASN A 43 6.87 15.20 -9.15
C ASN A 43 5.39 15.38 -8.75
N ILE A 44 4.85 14.41 -8.00
CA ILE A 44 3.46 14.42 -7.50
C ILE A 44 3.44 14.51 -5.98
N PRO A 45 2.36 15.02 -5.37
CA PRO A 45 2.25 15.01 -3.92
C PRO A 45 2.22 13.58 -3.37
N ARG A 46 2.79 13.40 -2.17
CA ARG A 46 2.87 12.09 -1.49
C ARG A 46 1.51 11.42 -1.37
N GLU A 47 0.45 12.18 -1.12
CA GLU A 47 -0.93 11.65 -1.08
C GLU A 47 -1.34 11.01 -2.41
N LYS A 48 -1.12 11.68 -3.55
CA LYS A 48 -1.38 11.11 -4.90
C LYS A 48 -0.55 9.85 -5.15
N ALA A 49 0.74 9.87 -4.80
CA ALA A 49 1.62 8.72 -4.93
C ALA A 49 1.13 7.53 -4.07
N MET A 50 0.71 7.80 -2.83
CA MET A 50 0.18 6.80 -1.91
C MET A 50 -1.13 6.20 -2.40
N THR A 51 -2.09 7.03 -2.85
CA THR A 51 -3.34 6.56 -3.45
C THR A 51 -3.09 5.70 -4.68
N HIS A 52 -2.11 6.06 -5.52
CA HIS A 52 -1.74 5.28 -6.69
C HIS A 52 -1.19 3.89 -6.29
N LEU A 53 -0.29 3.84 -5.30
CA LEU A 53 0.26 2.58 -4.80
C LEU A 53 -0.80 1.69 -4.13
N LEU A 54 -1.73 2.27 -3.37
CA LEU A 54 -2.84 1.53 -2.77
C LEU A 54 -3.78 0.93 -3.83
N ASN A 55 -4.07 1.69 -4.90
CA ASN A 55 -4.89 1.18 -6.00
C ASN A 55 -4.16 0.05 -6.77
N LEU A 56 -2.84 0.17 -6.96
CA LEU A 56 -2.03 -0.88 -7.57
C LEU A 56 -2.03 -2.16 -6.72
N MET A 57 -1.84 -2.03 -5.40
CA MET A 57 -1.94 -3.16 -4.48
C MET A 57 -3.30 -3.84 -4.59
N ARG A 58 -4.40 -3.08 -4.51
CA ARG A 58 -5.76 -3.61 -4.65
C ARG A 58 -5.93 -4.44 -5.92
N GLN A 59 -5.41 -3.96 -7.05
CA GLN A 59 -5.46 -4.67 -8.33
C GLN A 59 -4.64 -5.97 -8.27
N GLY A 60 -3.46 -5.96 -7.66
CA GLY A 60 -2.63 -7.15 -7.48
C GLY A 60 -3.23 -8.19 -6.52
N TRP A 61 -4.06 -7.79 -5.55
CA TRP A 61 -4.80 -8.72 -4.69
C TRP A 61 -6.04 -9.28 -5.40
N ALA A 62 -6.81 -8.44 -6.09
CA ALA A 62 -7.96 -8.87 -6.88
C ALA A 62 -7.56 -9.90 -7.95
N ALA A 63 -6.43 -9.68 -8.65
CA ALA A 63 -5.91 -10.62 -9.63
C ALA A 63 -5.40 -11.94 -9.02
N LYS A 64 -5.04 -11.95 -7.72
CA LYS A 64 -4.60 -13.17 -7.03
C LYS A 64 -5.77 -14.01 -6.51
N GLU A 65 -6.91 -13.38 -6.23
CA GLU A 65 -8.17 -14.07 -5.94
C GLU A 65 -8.65 -14.94 -7.11
N GLU A 66 -8.34 -14.56 -8.34
CA GLU A 66 -8.66 -15.34 -9.55
C GLU A 66 -7.67 -16.50 -9.83
N ALA A 67 -6.48 -16.48 -9.21
CA ALA A 67 -5.41 -17.45 -9.46
C ALA A 67 -5.30 -18.58 -8.41
N ASP A 68 -5.86 -18.39 -7.21
CA ASP A 68 -5.92 -19.40 -6.14
C ASP A 68 -7.30 -20.14 -6.09
N ALA A 69 -8.10 -20.04 -7.16
CA ALA A 69 -9.42 -20.66 -7.29
C ALA A 69 -9.50 -21.80 -8.33
N ASP A 70 -8.36 -22.40 -8.71
CA ASP A 70 -8.28 -23.60 -9.57
C ASP A 70 -7.54 -24.75 -8.84
#